data_AF-A0A4Q4VTL9-F1
#
_entry.id   AF-A0A4Q4VTL9-F1
#
_cell.length_a   1.000
_cell.length_b   1.000
_cell.length_c   1.000
_cell.angle_alpha   90.00
_cell.angle_beta   90.00
_cell.angle_gamma   90.00
#
_symmetry.space_group_name_H-M   'P 1'
#
loop_
_entity.id
_entity.type
_entity.pdbx_description
1 polymer ?
#
loop_
_entity_poly.entity_id
_entity_poly.type
_entity_poly.pdbx_seq_one_letter_code
_entity_poly.pdbx_strand_id
1 'polypeptide(L)'
;MGSSARKKKEKQKDFQKPKLKVGKTKAKASNFTDTSFKSKAIILQQQLTETAPNVTERFKHNLSLTSSRSDTQRRDALSYLTGQLSTNPPTNPVGTPNLLQKLLPIMSDASGPVRGQLLKLLRTLPADEIRPHVEKIILYIRGAMTNISQEIKDDGLNYMEWLLDVAGDDVVSSAGCWIKPLKDFMSVLGWTVRIASTVPGKGGWTSAPRTTFGAKKYGHSFPRQMMVLAKFLELGFKPELSRPWSASDLLDSIGRVPRAPDPFGYLGLFKPPRDEDGEIYRNREDRQDIFQRRFGEAVETGMEMAKKEGGAAGRAAAVLDQVLKDGLGNCERGSRLDEEDERIWDGYII
;
A
#
# COMPACT_ATOMS: atom_id res chain seq x y z
N MET A 1 89.97 -1.24 -42.98
CA MET A 1 89.28 -2.47 -42.53
C MET A 1 88.63 -2.23 -41.17
N GLY A 2 87.43 -1.62 -41.13
CA GLY A 2 86.74 -1.29 -39.87
C GLY A 2 85.25 -1.43 -40.05
N SER A 3 84.69 -2.61 -39.73
CA SER A 3 83.23 -2.76 -39.66
C SER A 3 82.70 -1.89 -38.51
N SER A 4 81.68 -1.08 -38.80
CA SER A 4 81.27 0.05 -37.98
C SER A 4 80.87 -0.36 -36.56
N ALA A 5 81.39 0.36 -35.56
CA ALA A 5 81.03 0.18 -34.15
C ALA A 5 79.51 0.30 -33.89
N ARG A 6 78.75 0.92 -34.82
CA ARG A 6 77.28 0.93 -34.84
C ARG A 6 76.68 -0.46 -35.09
N LYS A 7 77.11 -1.19 -36.13
CA LYS A 7 76.62 -2.56 -36.40
C LYS A 7 76.93 -3.53 -35.26
N LYS A 8 78.08 -3.34 -34.59
CA LYS A 8 78.47 -4.14 -33.42
C LYS A 8 77.65 -3.80 -32.16
N LYS A 9 77.29 -2.52 -31.96
CA LYS A 9 76.39 -2.08 -30.88
C LYS A 9 74.94 -2.50 -31.09
N GLU A 10 74.45 -2.56 -32.34
CA GLU A 10 73.10 -3.07 -32.65
C GLU A 10 73.00 -4.58 -32.37
N LYS A 11 73.97 -5.38 -32.82
CA LYS A 11 74.03 -6.82 -32.44
C LYS A 11 74.18 -7.05 -30.93
N GLN A 12 74.80 -6.14 -30.19
CA GLN A 12 74.90 -6.20 -28.72
C GLN A 12 73.60 -5.84 -28.00
N LYS A 13 72.67 -5.13 -28.64
CA LYS A 13 71.34 -4.85 -28.08
C LYS A 13 70.38 -6.02 -28.23
N ASP A 14 70.57 -6.84 -29.27
CA ASP A 14 69.70 -8.00 -29.55
C ASP A 14 69.75 -9.11 -28.48
N PHE A 15 70.84 -9.23 -27.72
CA PHE A 15 71.01 -10.30 -26.72
C PHE A 15 71.43 -9.78 -25.34
N GLN A 16 70.76 -8.74 -24.84
CA GLN A 16 70.99 -8.26 -23.48
C GLN A 16 70.25 -9.12 -22.47
N LYS A 17 70.97 -10.00 -21.77
CA LYS A 17 70.44 -10.71 -20.60
C LYS A 17 70.16 -9.70 -19.46
N PRO A 18 68.93 -9.61 -18.93
CA PRO A 18 68.62 -8.75 -17.80
C PRO A 18 69.51 -9.10 -16.60
N LYS A 19 70.08 -8.09 -15.92
CA LYS A 19 70.89 -8.30 -14.70
C LYS A 19 70.04 -9.00 -13.63
N LEU A 20 70.60 -10.05 -13.02
CA LEU A 20 69.96 -10.84 -11.97
C LEU A 20 69.65 -9.93 -10.77
N LYS A 21 68.37 -9.64 -10.53
CA LYS A 21 67.92 -8.93 -9.32
C LYS A 21 67.58 -9.98 -8.27
N VAL A 22 68.45 -10.14 -7.28
CA VAL A 22 68.29 -11.10 -6.18
C VAL A 22 67.02 -10.77 -5.39
N GLY A 23 66.21 -11.77 -5.06
CA GLY A 23 64.94 -11.61 -4.32
C GLY A 23 63.67 -11.43 -5.17
N LYS A 24 63.76 -11.37 -6.52
CA LYS A 24 62.59 -11.37 -7.42
C LYS A 24 62.45 -12.73 -8.12
N THR A 25 61.22 -13.11 -8.47
CA THR A 25 60.95 -14.36 -9.21
C THR A 25 61.79 -14.41 -10.48
N LYS A 26 62.43 -15.56 -10.71
CA LYS A 26 63.28 -15.81 -11.87
C LYS A 26 62.53 -15.43 -13.16
N ALA A 27 63.14 -14.58 -13.99
CA ALA A 27 62.53 -14.15 -15.24
C ALA A 27 62.28 -15.36 -16.15
N LYS A 28 61.13 -15.35 -16.85
CA LYS A 28 60.80 -16.39 -17.83
C LYS A 28 61.85 -16.39 -18.95
N ALA A 29 62.18 -17.56 -19.50
CA ALA A 29 63.18 -17.69 -20.54
C ALA A 29 62.82 -16.86 -21.79
N SER A 30 63.81 -16.43 -22.59
CA SER A 30 63.57 -15.53 -23.74
C SER A 30 62.75 -16.17 -24.87
N ASN A 31 62.66 -17.50 -24.90
CA ASN A 31 61.83 -18.30 -25.80
C ASN A 31 60.51 -18.74 -25.16
N PHE A 32 60.19 -18.26 -23.95
CA PHE A 32 58.95 -18.60 -23.27
C PHE A 32 57.77 -17.93 -23.98
N THR A 33 56.89 -18.75 -24.56
CA THR A 33 55.62 -18.29 -25.12
C THR A 33 54.58 -18.29 -24.01
N ASP A 34 54.04 -17.12 -23.68
CA ASP A 34 52.99 -17.01 -22.67
C ASP A 34 51.63 -17.36 -23.29
N THR A 35 51.10 -18.53 -22.91
CA THR A 35 49.79 -19.01 -23.37
C THR A 35 48.63 -18.51 -22.51
N SER A 36 48.87 -17.58 -21.58
CA SER A 36 47.80 -16.96 -20.81
C SER A 36 47.03 -15.96 -21.68
N PHE A 37 45.83 -16.35 -22.10
CA PHE A 37 44.86 -15.45 -22.71
C PHE A 37 43.63 -15.31 -21.80
N LYS A 38 42.99 -14.15 -21.86
CA LYS A 38 41.69 -13.90 -21.21
C LYS A 38 40.66 -13.68 -22.30
N SER A 39 39.74 -14.63 -22.43
CA SER A 39 38.56 -14.47 -23.27
C SER A 39 37.38 -14.04 -22.39
N LYS A 40 36.65 -13.02 -22.82
CA LYS A 40 35.39 -12.59 -22.20
C LYS A 40 34.26 -12.95 -23.15
N ALA A 41 33.24 -13.64 -22.63
CA ALA A 41 32.03 -13.89 -23.41
C ALA A 41 31.25 -12.58 -23.58
N ILE A 42 30.77 -12.33 -24.80
CA ILE A 42 29.81 -11.26 -25.07
C ILE A 42 28.43 -11.82 -24.73
N ILE A 43 27.78 -11.26 -23.70
CA ILE A 43 26.42 -11.62 -23.34
C ILE A 43 25.49 -10.69 -24.13
N LEU A 44 24.83 -11.21 -25.16
CA LEU A 44 23.77 -10.48 -25.85
C LEU A 44 22.48 -10.55 -25.05
N GLN A 45 21.73 -9.43 -25.01
CA GLN A 45 20.37 -9.44 -24.50
C GLN A 45 19.49 -10.22 -25.47
N GLN A 46 18.79 -11.23 -24.97
CA GLN A 46 17.92 -12.08 -25.78
C GLN A 46 16.77 -11.22 -26.34
N GLN A 47 16.81 -10.96 -27.65
CA GLN A 47 15.67 -10.45 -28.40
C GLN A 47 14.76 -11.63 -28.75
N LEU A 48 13.45 -11.40 -28.76
CA LEU A 48 12.38 -12.40 -28.88
C LEU A 48 12.73 -13.50 -29.90
N THR A 49 12.80 -14.74 -29.43
CA THR A 49 13.14 -15.94 -30.21
C THR A 49 12.00 -16.39 -31.15
N GLU A 50 12.34 -17.11 -32.22
CA GLU A 50 11.38 -17.64 -33.22
C GLU A 50 10.34 -18.62 -32.62
N THR A 51 10.64 -19.24 -31.47
CA THR A 51 9.68 -20.05 -30.72
C THR A 51 8.72 -19.16 -29.93
N ALA A 52 7.42 -19.35 -30.13
CA ALA A 52 6.37 -18.63 -29.41
C ALA A 52 6.66 -18.57 -27.89
N PRO A 53 6.73 -17.37 -27.27
CA PRO A 53 7.10 -17.27 -25.87
C PRO A 53 6.12 -18.04 -24.98
N ASN A 54 6.63 -18.78 -23.99
CA ASN A 54 5.82 -19.52 -23.01
C ASN A 54 4.82 -18.56 -22.33
N VAL A 55 3.59 -19.02 -22.03
CA VAL A 55 2.53 -18.24 -21.38
C VAL A 55 3.06 -17.55 -20.11
N THR A 56 3.85 -18.27 -19.31
CA THR A 56 4.50 -17.73 -18.11
C THR A 56 5.46 -16.58 -18.40
N GLU A 57 6.28 -16.69 -19.45
CA GLU A 57 7.24 -15.64 -19.82
C GLU A 57 6.52 -14.44 -20.44
N ARG A 58 5.45 -14.65 -21.21
CA ARG A 58 4.56 -13.57 -21.68
C ARG A 58 3.90 -12.84 -20.51
N PHE A 59 3.46 -13.57 -19.49
CA PHE A 59 2.87 -12.97 -18.28
C PHE A 59 3.89 -12.09 -17.55
N LYS A 60 5.09 -12.62 -17.28
CA LYS A 60 6.18 -11.86 -16.63
C LYS A 60 6.60 -10.64 -17.45
N HIS A 61 6.66 -10.77 -18.78
CA HIS A 61 6.97 -9.66 -19.67
C HIS A 61 5.91 -8.56 -19.60
N ASN A 62 4.62 -8.90 -19.69
CA ASN A 62 3.55 -7.92 -19.54
C ASN A 62 3.53 -7.28 -18.15
N LEU A 63 3.81 -8.05 -17.09
CA LEU A 63 3.97 -7.50 -15.75
C LEU A 63 5.14 -6.51 -15.65
N SER A 64 6.22 -6.73 -16.40
CA SER A 64 7.32 -5.76 -16.53
C SER A 64 6.92 -4.49 -17.30
N LEU A 65 6.00 -4.59 -18.26
CA LEU A 65 5.54 -3.46 -19.05
C LEU A 65 4.60 -2.52 -18.29
N THR A 66 4.05 -2.94 -17.15
CA THR A 66 3.22 -2.05 -16.30
C THR A 66 4.00 -0.87 -15.72
N SER A 67 5.34 -0.89 -15.76
CA SER A 67 6.21 0.24 -15.41
C SER A 67 6.80 0.97 -16.64
N SER A 68 6.26 0.74 -17.85
CA SER A 68 6.70 1.45 -19.05
C SER A 68 6.40 2.95 -18.98
N ARG A 69 7.21 3.76 -19.68
CA ARG A 69 6.96 5.20 -19.81
C ARG A 69 5.71 5.50 -20.66
N SER A 70 5.38 4.62 -21.61
CA SER A 70 4.19 4.74 -22.45
C SER A 70 2.94 4.29 -21.70
N ASP A 71 1.97 5.18 -21.59
CA ASP A 71 0.67 4.93 -20.94
C ASP A 71 -0.15 3.89 -21.71
N THR A 72 -0.11 3.91 -23.04
CA THR A 72 -0.74 2.87 -23.88
C THR A 72 -0.13 1.50 -23.61
N GLN A 73 1.20 1.38 -23.53
CA GLN A 73 1.84 0.11 -23.17
C GLN A 73 1.46 -0.36 -21.76
N ARG A 74 1.41 0.55 -20.77
CA ARG A 74 0.96 0.18 -19.41
C ARG A 74 -0.48 -0.33 -19.41
N ARG A 75 -1.40 0.38 -20.08
CA ARG A 75 -2.81 0.01 -20.18
C ARG A 75 -2.99 -1.34 -20.89
N ASP A 76 -2.33 -1.54 -22.01
CA ASP A 76 -2.48 -2.76 -22.81
C ASP A 76 -1.87 -3.96 -22.08
N ALA A 77 -0.76 -3.77 -21.36
CA ALA A 77 -0.20 -4.77 -20.46
C ALA A 77 -1.17 -5.14 -19.33
N LEU A 78 -1.80 -4.16 -18.67
CA LEU A 78 -2.83 -4.42 -17.65
C LEU A 78 -4.04 -5.15 -18.25
N SER A 79 -4.44 -4.83 -19.47
CA SER A 79 -5.52 -5.51 -20.19
C SER A 79 -5.19 -6.98 -20.45
N TYR A 80 -3.98 -7.27 -20.94
CA TYR A 80 -3.50 -8.63 -21.12
C TYR A 80 -3.51 -9.41 -19.79
N LEU A 81 -2.98 -8.83 -18.71
CA LEU A 81 -2.96 -9.47 -17.39
C LEU A 81 -4.38 -9.74 -16.88
N THR A 82 -5.31 -8.79 -17.06
CA THR A 82 -6.73 -8.99 -16.72
C THR A 82 -7.32 -10.19 -17.45
N GLY A 83 -7.02 -10.32 -18.75
CA GLY A 83 -7.47 -11.46 -19.56
C GLY A 83 -6.94 -12.81 -19.06
N GLN A 84 -5.67 -12.87 -18.65
CA GLN A 84 -5.06 -14.09 -18.10
C GLN A 84 -5.59 -14.47 -16.71
N LEU A 85 -5.94 -13.49 -15.88
CA LEU A 85 -6.52 -13.71 -14.57
C LEU A 85 -8.02 -14.07 -14.64
N SER A 86 -8.68 -13.74 -15.74
CA SER A 86 -10.10 -14.04 -15.97
C SER A 86 -10.34 -15.42 -16.61
N THR A 87 -9.30 -16.17 -16.95
CA THR A 87 -9.46 -17.54 -17.48
C THR A 87 -9.92 -18.50 -16.40
N ASN A 88 -10.54 -19.62 -16.78
CA ASN A 88 -10.89 -20.71 -15.87
C ASN A 88 -10.11 -21.99 -16.24
N PRO A 89 -9.09 -22.40 -15.46
CA PRO A 89 -8.59 -21.78 -14.22
C PRO A 89 -7.80 -20.49 -14.46
N PRO A 90 -7.67 -19.60 -13.46
CA PRO A 90 -6.94 -18.35 -13.58
C PRO A 90 -5.43 -18.60 -13.72
N THR A 91 -4.78 -17.91 -14.66
CA THR A 91 -3.35 -18.06 -14.91
C THR A 91 -2.56 -16.99 -14.16
N ASN A 92 -2.05 -17.33 -12.97
CA ASN A 92 -1.21 -16.45 -12.16
C ASN A 92 0.12 -17.13 -11.76
N PRO A 93 1.14 -17.12 -12.64
CA PRO A 93 2.40 -17.80 -12.38
C PRO A 93 3.32 -17.08 -11.36
N VAL A 94 3.01 -15.83 -10.99
CA VAL A 94 3.81 -15.03 -10.04
C VAL A 94 3.21 -14.99 -8.63
N GLY A 95 1.93 -15.35 -8.49
CA GLY A 95 1.17 -15.23 -7.26
C GLY A 95 0.72 -13.80 -6.95
N THR A 96 -0.41 -13.68 -6.27
CA THR A 96 -1.03 -12.40 -5.91
C THR A 96 -0.15 -11.45 -5.08
N PRO A 97 0.68 -11.91 -4.11
CA PRO A 97 1.56 -11.01 -3.37
C PRO A 97 2.55 -10.24 -4.26
N ASN A 98 3.17 -10.93 -5.22
CA ASN A 98 4.14 -10.34 -6.15
C ASN A 98 3.45 -9.44 -7.17
N LEU A 99 2.25 -9.82 -7.61
CA LEU A 99 1.42 -9.01 -8.48
C LEU A 99 1.06 -7.69 -7.80
N LEU A 100 0.51 -7.73 -6.58
CA LEU A 100 0.15 -6.53 -5.81
C LEU A 100 1.35 -5.63 -5.55
N GLN A 101 2.55 -6.18 -5.29
CA GLN A 101 3.76 -5.38 -5.13
C GLN A 101 4.06 -4.48 -6.34
N LYS A 102 3.75 -4.94 -7.56
CA LYS A 102 3.95 -4.18 -8.80
C LYS A 102 2.76 -3.29 -9.16
N LEU A 103 1.55 -3.73 -8.84
CA LEU A 103 0.33 -3.05 -9.27
C LEU A 103 -0.12 -1.91 -8.38
N LEU A 104 0.05 -2.01 -7.05
CA LEU A 104 -0.45 -0.99 -6.12
C LEU A 104 0.11 0.42 -6.35
N PRO A 105 1.41 0.62 -6.69
CA PRO A 105 1.92 1.96 -7.03
C PRO A 105 1.23 2.63 -8.22
N ILE A 106 0.57 1.86 -9.10
CA ILE A 106 -0.12 2.36 -10.31
C ILE A 106 -1.45 3.04 -9.95
N MET A 107 -1.96 2.90 -8.72
CA MET A 107 -3.18 3.59 -8.26
C MET A 107 -3.09 5.11 -8.42
N SER A 108 -1.88 5.68 -8.36
CA SER A 108 -1.58 7.11 -8.55
C SER A 108 -1.02 7.44 -9.94
N ASP A 109 -1.24 6.58 -10.95
CA ASP A 109 -0.78 6.84 -12.33
C ASP A 109 -1.41 8.13 -12.89
N ALA A 110 -0.66 8.88 -13.68
CA ALA A 110 -1.15 10.11 -14.30
C ALA A 110 -2.28 9.86 -15.32
N SER A 111 -2.31 8.69 -15.96
CA SER A 111 -3.27 8.34 -17.02
C SER A 111 -4.52 7.68 -16.44
N GLY A 112 -5.68 8.34 -16.59
CA GLY A 112 -6.99 7.80 -16.19
C GLY A 112 -7.33 6.42 -16.78
N PRO A 113 -7.12 6.17 -18.09
CA PRO A 113 -7.32 4.85 -18.68
C PRO A 113 -6.48 3.74 -18.04
N VAL A 114 -5.24 4.04 -17.59
CA VAL A 114 -4.38 3.07 -16.90
C VAL A 114 -4.98 2.74 -15.53
N ARG A 115 -5.39 3.76 -14.75
CA ARG A 115 -6.06 3.57 -13.45
C ARG A 115 -7.37 2.78 -13.58
N GLY A 116 -8.20 3.12 -14.55
CA GLY A 116 -9.44 2.39 -14.83
C GLY A 116 -9.20 0.92 -15.20
N GLN A 117 -8.15 0.61 -15.97
CA GLN A 117 -7.79 -0.77 -16.30
C GLN A 117 -7.19 -1.51 -15.11
N LEU A 118 -6.42 -0.84 -14.25
CA LEU A 118 -5.91 -1.40 -13.00
C LEU A 118 -7.08 -1.85 -12.10
N LEU A 119 -8.10 -1.03 -11.93
CA LEU A 119 -9.27 -1.39 -11.12
C LEU A 119 -9.99 -2.64 -11.66
N LYS A 120 -10.10 -2.76 -12.99
CA LYS A 120 -10.67 -3.97 -13.62
C LYS A 120 -9.83 -5.21 -13.29
N LEU A 121 -8.50 -5.11 -13.37
CA LEU A 121 -7.60 -6.19 -13.01
C LEU A 121 -7.74 -6.57 -11.53
N LEU A 122 -7.74 -5.60 -10.61
CA LEU A 122 -7.88 -5.86 -9.18
C LEU A 122 -9.19 -6.59 -8.85
N ARG A 123 -10.27 -6.31 -9.58
CA ARG A 123 -11.57 -7.00 -9.46
C ARG A 123 -11.57 -8.46 -9.94
N THR A 124 -10.58 -8.90 -10.71
CA THR A 124 -10.47 -10.31 -11.13
C THR A 124 -9.76 -11.18 -10.09
N LEU A 125 -9.16 -10.58 -9.05
CA LEU A 125 -8.44 -11.33 -8.03
C LEU A 125 -9.40 -11.94 -7.00
N PRO A 126 -9.19 -13.20 -6.56
CA PRO A 126 -10.03 -13.83 -5.55
C PRO A 126 -10.00 -13.07 -4.22
N ALA A 127 -11.15 -12.93 -3.56
CA ALA A 127 -11.25 -12.21 -2.30
C ALA A 127 -10.32 -12.77 -1.22
N ASP A 128 -10.23 -14.09 -1.11
CA ASP A 128 -9.38 -14.77 -0.12
C ASP A 128 -7.89 -14.48 -0.30
N GLU A 129 -7.45 -14.14 -1.52
CA GLU A 129 -6.07 -13.72 -1.79
C GLU A 129 -5.82 -12.24 -1.52
N ILE A 130 -6.88 -11.42 -1.45
CA ILE A 130 -6.81 -9.97 -1.19
C ILE A 130 -6.79 -9.68 0.32
N ARG A 131 -7.61 -10.38 1.11
CA ARG A 131 -7.73 -10.18 2.58
C ARG A 131 -6.38 -10.13 3.32
N PRO A 132 -5.38 -10.97 3.02
CA PRO A 132 -4.07 -10.94 3.69
C PRO A 132 -3.26 -9.66 3.43
N HIS A 133 -3.67 -8.83 2.48
CA HIS A 133 -2.89 -7.71 1.98
C HIS A 133 -3.55 -6.34 2.23
N VAL A 134 -4.65 -6.29 2.99
CA VAL A 134 -5.42 -5.06 3.25
C VAL A 134 -4.57 -3.90 3.77
N GLU A 135 -3.67 -4.14 4.74
CA GLU A 135 -2.78 -3.11 5.31
C GLU A 135 -1.89 -2.46 4.22
N LYS A 136 -1.41 -3.27 3.28
CA LYS A 136 -0.58 -2.79 2.17
C LYS A 136 -1.43 -2.07 1.12
N ILE A 137 -2.58 -2.63 0.76
CA ILE A 137 -3.46 -2.07 -0.27
C ILE A 137 -3.98 -0.71 0.18
N ILE A 138 -4.47 -0.60 1.42
CA ILE A 138 -5.06 0.63 1.94
C ILE A 138 -4.03 1.77 1.99
N LEU A 139 -2.76 1.48 2.23
CA LEU A 139 -1.70 2.49 2.19
C LEU A 139 -1.64 3.22 0.84
N TYR A 140 -1.74 2.47 -0.28
CA TYR A 140 -1.74 3.06 -1.62
C TYR A 140 -3.06 3.76 -1.96
N ILE A 141 -4.20 3.20 -1.52
CA ILE A 141 -5.52 3.84 -1.68
C ILE A 141 -5.55 5.20 -0.98
N ARG A 142 -5.05 5.27 0.25
CA ARG A 142 -4.95 6.51 1.03
C ARG A 142 -4.09 7.56 0.32
N GLY A 143 -2.97 7.14 -0.27
CA GLY A 143 -2.12 7.98 -1.12
C GLY A 143 -2.83 8.49 -2.39
N ALA A 144 -3.72 7.69 -3.00
CA ALA A 144 -4.54 8.12 -4.13
C ALA A 144 -5.64 9.10 -3.69
N MET A 145 -6.35 8.81 -2.59
CA MET A 145 -7.41 9.66 -2.04
C MET A 145 -6.91 11.05 -1.59
N THR A 146 -5.65 11.15 -1.17
CA THR A 146 -5.04 12.42 -0.72
C THR A 146 -4.16 13.07 -1.80
N ASN A 147 -4.21 12.56 -3.04
CA ASN A 147 -3.42 13.09 -4.15
C ASN A 147 -3.79 14.53 -4.51
N ILE A 148 -2.84 15.31 -5.04
CA ILE A 148 -3.14 16.69 -5.49
C ILE A 148 -4.12 16.72 -6.68
N SER A 149 -4.07 15.70 -7.55
CA SER A 149 -4.96 15.58 -8.72
C SER A 149 -6.34 15.07 -8.33
N GLN A 150 -7.39 15.84 -8.66
CA GLN A 150 -8.78 15.48 -8.34
C GLN A 150 -9.21 14.17 -9.02
N GLU A 151 -8.76 13.91 -10.25
CA GLU A 151 -9.10 12.67 -10.95
C GLU A 151 -8.51 11.44 -10.24
N ILE A 152 -7.30 11.56 -9.69
CA ILE A 152 -6.66 10.49 -8.92
C ILE A 152 -7.38 10.28 -7.59
N LYS A 153 -7.83 11.36 -6.94
CA LYS A 153 -8.64 11.29 -5.71
C LYS A 153 -9.95 10.54 -5.94
N ASP A 154 -10.65 10.86 -7.04
CA ASP A 154 -11.91 10.22 -7.41
C ASP A 154 -11.72 8.73 -7.73
N ASP A 155 -10.63 8.36 -8.41
CA ASP A 155 -10.25 6.95 -8.60
C ASP A 155 -9.82 6.26 -7.30
N GLY A 156 -9.17 7.00 -6.38
CA GLY A 156 -8.88 6.58 -5.00
C GLY A 156 -10.12 6.06 -4.29
N LEU A 157 -11.25 6.76 -4.42
CA LEU A 157 -12.53 6.33 -3.86
C LEU A 157 -13.07 5.06 -4.52
N ASN A 158 -12.87 4.89 -5.83
CA ASN A 158 -13.26 3.65 -6.52
C ASN A 158 -12.45 2.44 -6.02
N TYR A 159 -11.15 2.62 -5.73
CA TYR A 159 -10.33 1.56 -5.12
C TYR A 159 -10.75 1.29 -3.66
N MET A 160 -11.05 2.34 -2.88
CA MET A 160 -11.54 2.16 -1.50
C MET A 160 -12.83 1.36 -1.48
N GLU A 161 -13.80 1.72 -2.32
CA GLU A 161 -15.07 1.02 -2.41
C GLU A 161 -14.90 -0.46 -2.81
N TRP A 162 -14.03 -0.74 -3.79
CA TRP A 162 -13.67 -2.11 -4.17
C TRP A 162 -13.06 -2.89 -3.01
N LEU A 163 -12.13 -2.29 -2.26
CA LEU A 163 -11.51 -2.97 -1.12
C LEU A 163 -12.54 -3.28 -0.03
N LEU A 164 -13.49 -2.38 0.21
CA LEU A 164 -14.58 -2.59 1.15
C LEU A 164 -15.56 -3.69 0.70
N ASP A 165 -15.82 -3.82 -0.60
CA ASP A 165 -16.64 -4.91 -1.15
C ASP A 165 -15.98 -6.28 -0.94
N VAL A 166 -14.66 -6.36 -1.10
CA VAL A 166 -13.93 -7.63 -1.13
C VAL A 166 -13.46 -8.07 0.27
N ALA A 167 -13.06 -7.12 1.11
CA ALA A 167 -12.36 -7.37 2.37
C ALA A 167 -12.75 -6.35 3.47
N GLY A 168 -14.01 -5.87 3.46
CA GLY A 168 -14.48 -4.84 4.39
C GLY A 168 -14.27 -5.16 5.86
N ASP A 169 -14.64 -6.37 6.30
CA ASP A 169 -14.49 -6.82 7.69
C ASP A 169 -12.98 -6.87 8.09
N ASP A 170 -12.11 -7.32 7.18
CA ASP A 170 -10.66 -7.35 7.41
C ASP A 170 -10.04 -5.95 7.46
N VAL A 171 -10.52 -5.02 6.63
CA VAL A 171 -10.06 -3.62 6.61
C VAL A 171 -10.28 -2.98 7.97
N VAL A 172 -11.50 -3.02 8.50
CA VAL A 172 -11.82 -2.35 9.77
C VAL A 172 -11.14 -3.00 10.99
N SER A 173 -10.71 -4.27 10.85
CA SER A 173 -10.09 -5.06 11.91
C SER A 173 -8.55 -5.12 11.83
N SER A 174 -7.95 -4.50 10.82
CA SER A 174 -6.50 -4.52 10.57
C SER A 174 -5.78 -3.29 11.11
N ALA A 175 -4.47 -3.42 11.33
CA ALA A 175 -3.67 -2.39 11.98
C ALA A 175 -3.64 -1.09 11.17
N GLY A 176 -3.94 0.04 11.81
CA GLY A 176 -3.92 1.35 11.16
C GLY A 176 -4.92 1.54 10.02
N CYS A 177 -5.86 0.60 9.87
CA CYS A 177 -6.87 0.61 8.81
C CYS A 177 -8.22 1.20 9.27
N TRP A 178 -8.33 1.61 10.55
CA TRP A 178 -9.49 2.32 11.08
C TRP A 178 -9.27 3.84 11.11
N ILE A 179 -8.37 4.32 11.97
CA ILE A 179 -8.15 5.75 12.21
C ILE A 179 -7.56 6.47 11.01
N LYS A 180 -6.57 5.87 10.34
CA LYS A 180 -5.87 6.56 9.25
C LYS A 180 -6.79 6.84 8.05
N PRO A 181 -7.60 5.88 7.55
CA PRO A 181 -8.62 6.18 6.54
C PRO A 181 -9.65 7.22 6.99
N LEU A 182 -10.10 7.20 8.27
CA LEU A 182 -11.02 8.22 8.78
C LEU A 182 -10.42 9.63 8.67
N LYS A 183 -9.15 9.81 9.06
CA LYS A 183 -8.45 11.10 8.89
C LYS A 183 -8.40 11.52 7.42
N ASP A 184 -8.12 10.58 6.52
CA ASP A 184 -8.07 10.87 5.10
C ASP A 184 -9.45 11.26 4.56
N PHE A 185 -10.54 10.59 4.96
CA PHE A 185 -11.90 11.00 4.64
C PHE A 185 -12.22 12.41 5.15
N MET A 186 -11.85 12.74 6.39
CA MET A 186 -12.08 14.08 6.94
C MET A 186 -11.33 15.14 6.13
N SER A 187 -10.09 14.84 5.73
CA SER A 187 -9.30 15.71 4.87
C SER A 187 -9.95 15.91 3.49
N VAL A 188 -10.38 14.83 2.84
CA VAL A 188 -11.00 14.87 1.51
C VAL A 188 -12.35 15.59 1.53
N LEU A 189 -13.17 15.39 2.58
CA LEU A 189 -14.46 16.06 2.76
C LEU A 189 -14.31 17.53 3.22
N GLY A 190 -13.10 17.95 3.60
CA GLY A 190 -12.86 19.27 4.17
C GLY A 190 -13.52 19.45 5.54
N TRP A 191 -13.74 18.35 6.27
CA TRP A 191 -14.29 18.36 7.63
C TRP A 191 -13.13 18.51 8.61
N THR A 192 -13.07 19.64 9.29
CA THR A 192 -11.99 19.94 10.23
C THR A 192 -12.18 19.14 11.52
N VAL A 193 -11.33 18.13 11.72
CA VAL A 193 -11.16 17.53 13.04
C VAL A 193 -10.48 18.57 13.93
N ARG A 194 -11.16 19.04 14.98
CA ARG A 194 -10.55 19.93 15.96
C ARG A 194 -9.47 19.13 16.70
N ILE A 195 -8.21 19.40 16.37
CA ILE A 195 -7.10 18.97 17.22
C ILE A 195 -7.09 19.95 18.38
N ALA A 196 -7.31 19.47 19.61
CA ALA A 196 -7.18 20.29 20.80
C ALA A 196 -5.77 20.93 20.78
N SER A 197 -5.73 22.26 20.70
CA SER A 197 -4.48 23.00 20.81
C SER A 197 -3.92 22.75 22.20
N THR A 198 -2.72 22.17 22.29
CA THR A 198 -1.97 22.02 23.55
C THR A 198 -1.44 23.36 24.08
N VAL A 199 -1.75 24.47 23.42
CA VAL A 199 -1.37 25.83 23.85
C VAL A 199 -2.60 26.74 23.83
N PRO A 200 -3.05 27.27 24.99
CA PRO A 200 -4.11 28.27 25.03
C PRO A 200 -3.60 29.58 24.45
N GLY A 201 -4.29 30.13 23.44
CA GLY A 201 -4.08 31.51 22.97
C GLY A 201 -3.35 31.70 21.63
N LYS A 202 -2.98 30.64 20.90
CA LYS A 202 -2.54 30.76 19.50
C LYS A 202 -3.53 30.06 18.59
N GLY A 203 -4.47 30.83 18.03
CA GLY A 203 -5.34 30.37 16.95
C GLY A 203 -4.48 29.88 15.79
N GLY A 204 -4.35 28.55 15.67
CA GLY A 204 -3.54 27.91 14.64
C GLY A 204 -4.08 28.26 13.26
N TRP A 205 -3.21 28.84 12.43
CA TRP A 205 -3.45 29.17 11.03
C TRP A 205 -3.54 27.91 10.13
N THR A 206 -4.26 26.88 10.56
CA THR A 206 -4.45 25.65 9.79
C THR A 206 -5.92 25.36 9.50
N SER A 207 -6.75 26.41 9.42
CA SER A 207 -7.94 26.34 8.56
C SER A 207 -7.48 26.60 7.13
N ALA A 208 -6.82 25.59 6.54
CA ALA A 208 -6.64 25.58 5.09
C ALA A 208 -8.05 25.70 4.49
N PRO A 209 -8.30 26.67 3.59
CA PRO A 209 -9.61 26.84 2.97
C PRO A 209 -9.98 25.50 2.31
N ARG A 210 -11.24 25.05 2.48
CA ARG A 210 -11.81 23.84 1.86
C ARG A 210 -11.20 23.64 0.47
N THR A 211 -10.22 22.75 0.33
CA THR A 211 -9.43 22.61 -0.90
C THR A 211 -10.18 21.81 -1.95
N THR A 212 -11.40 22.22 -2.26
CA THR A 212 -11.95 22.09 -3.62
C THR A 212 -11.51 23.33 -4.40
N PHE A 213 -10.21 23.42 -4.70
CA PHE A 213 -9.75 24.31 -5.77
C PHE A 213 -10.38 23.82 -7.08
N GLY A 214 -11.42 24.51 -7.55
CA GLY A 214 -11.84 24.46 -8.96
C GLY A 214 -13.23 23.92 -9.31
N ALA A 215 -14.11 23.57 -8.37
CA ALA A 215 -15.49 23.20 -8.70
C ALA A 215 -16.50 23.88 -7.77
N LYS A 216 -17.69 24.21 -8.32
CA LYS A 216 -18.88 24.71 -7.59
C LYS A 216 -18.88 24.16 -6.16
N LYS A 217 -18.83 25.05 -5.16
CA LYS A 217 -18.89 24.94 -3.67
C LYS A 217 -18.57 23.59 -2.98
N TYR A 218 -18.93 22.45 -3.55
CA TYR A 218 -18.48 21.09 -3.29
C TYR A 218 -18.53 20.31 -4.62
N GLY A 219 -17.39 19.87 -5.14
CA GLY A 219 -17.32 19.21 -6.46
C GLY A 219 -18.25 18.00 -6.60
N HIS A 220 -18.44 17.52 -7.83
CA HIS A 220 -19.34 16.38 -8.12
C HIS A 220 -19.04 15.11 -7.32
N SER A 221 -17.83 14.96 -6.78
CA SER A 221 -17.41 13.83 -5.97
C SER A 221 -17.77 13.94 -4.48
N PHE A 222 -18.19 15.10 -3.97
CA PHE A 222 -18.52 15.29 -2.55
C PHE A 222 -19.62 14.35 -2.04
N PRO A 223 -20.76 14.18 -2.74
CA PRO A 223 -21.74 13.16 -2.35
C PRO A 223 -21.17 11.74 -2.36
N ARG A 224 -20.31 11.42 -3.33
CA ARG A 224 -19.69 10.09 -3.44
C ARG A 224 -18.71 9.83 -2.29
N GLN A 225 -17.94 10.82 -1.87
CA GLN A 225 -17.05 10.73 -0.71
C GLN A 225 -17.83 10.37 0.55
N MET A 226 -18.96 11.04 0.81
CA MET A 226 -19.84 10.74 1.94
C MET A 226 -20.42 9.32 1.84
N MET A 227 -20.79 8.86 0.64
CA MET A 227 -21.31 7.52 0.44
C MET A 227 -20.27 6.43 0.73
N VAL A 228 -19.03 6.61 0.30
CA VAL A 228 -17.95 5.64 0.59
C VAL A 228 -17.59 5.67 2.08
N LEU A 229 -17.61 6.85 2.72
CA LEU A 229 -17.48 6.96 4.17
C LEU A 229 -18.63 6.24 4.90
N ALA A 230 -19.87 6.39 4.44
CA ALA A 230 -21.01 5.70 5.03
C ALA A 230 -20.82 4.18 4.99
N LYS A 231 -20.42 3.64 3.84
CA LYS A 231 -20.10 2.22 3.69
C LYS A 231 -18.96 1.78 4.62
N PHE A 232 -17.92 2.61 4.76
CA PHE A 232 -16.80 2.33 5.66
C PHE A 232 -17.25 2.25 7.12
N LEU A 233 -18.09 3.20 7.56
CA LEU A 233 -18.63 3.23 8.92
C LEU A 233 -19.64 2.12 9.18
N GLU A 234 -20.46 1.77 8.19
CA GLU A 234 -21.41 0.66 8.27
C GLU A 234 -20.67 -0.66 8.55
N LEU A 235 -19.59 -0.94 7.82
CA LEU A 235 -18.71 -2.09 8.07
C LEU A 235 -18.01 -1.99 9.43
N GLY A 236 -17.59 -0.77 9.81
CA GLY A 236 -16.95 -0.49 11.09
C GLY A 236 -17.84 -0.71 12.30
N PHE A 237 -19.15 -0.47 12.15
CA PHE A 237 -20.15 -0.57 13.22
C PHE A 237 -21.03 -1.81 13.11
N LYS A 238 -20.77 -2.67 12.13
CA LYS A 238 -21.48 -3.94 11.96
C LYS A 238 -21.36 -4.77 13.25
N PRO A 239 -22.48 -5.24 13.83
CA PRO A 239 -22.43 -6.15 14.96
C PRO A 239 -21.69 -7.42 14.56
N GLU A 240 -20.72 -7.83 15.36
CA GLU A 240 -20.15 -9.16 15.23
C GLU A 240 -21.29 -10.16 15.43
N LEU A 241 -21.44 -11.11 14.50
CA LEU A 241 -22.43 -12.16 14.64
C LEU A 241 -22.04 -13.00 15.86
N SER A 242 -22.68 -12.74 16.99
CA SER A 242 -22.50 -13.53 18.20
C SER A 242 -23.04 -14.92 17.94
N ARG A 243 -22.16 -15.83 17.52
CA ARG A 243 -22.47 -17.25 17.57
C ARG A 243 -22.65 -17.61 19.05
N PRO A 244 -23.71 -18.33 19.43
CA PRO A 244 -23.86 -18.81 20.80
C PRO A 244 -22.61 -19.58 21.19
N TRP A 245 -22.00 -19.20 22.31
CA TRP A 245 -20.81 -19.87 22.80
C TRP A 245 -21.12 -21.36 23.05
N SER A 246 -20.27 -22.22 22.48
CA SER A 246 -20.30 -23.66 22.68
C SER A 246 -19.03 -24.11 23.38
N ALA A 247 -19.08 -25.19 24.16
CA ALA A 247 -17.90 -25.76 24.80
C ALA A 247 -16.80 -26.14 23.79
N SER A 248 -17.18 -26.46 22.55
CA SER A 248 -16.25 -26.68 21.44
C SER A 248 -15.50 -25.41 21.02
N ASP A 249 -16.04 -24.21 21.21
CA ASP A 249 -15.36 -22.96 20.83
C ASP A 249 -14.15 -22.67 21.74
N LEU A 250 -14.18 -23.13 23.00
CA LEU A 250 -13.00 -23.05 23.88
C LEU A 250 -11.88 -23.96 23.35
N LEU A 251 -12.22 -25.20 22.99
CA LEU A 251 -11.23 -26.15 22.47
C LEU A 251 -10.73 -25.74 21.09
N ASP A 252 -11.60 -25.23 20.22
CA ASP A 252 -11.23 -24.71 18.91
C ASP A 252 -10.36 -23.45 19.03
N SER A 253 -10.63 -22.55 19.98
CA SER A 253 -9.81 -21.33 20.15
C SER A 253 -8.39 -21.61 20.66
N ILE A 254 -8.21 -22.66 21.47
CA ILE A 254 -6.90 -23.02 22.04
C ILE A 254 -6.15 -24.01 21.13
N GLY A 255 -6.86 -24.99 20.56
CA GLY A 255 -6.26 -26.15 19.89
C GLY A 255 -6.21 -26.09 18.36
N ARG A 256 -6.95 -25.17 17.72
CA ARG A 256 -7.03 -25.10 16.26
C ARG A 256 -5.99 -24.14 15.70
N VAL A 257 -5.21 -24.60 14.72
CA VAL A 257 -4.31 -23.72 13.97
C VAL A 257 -5.12 -22.67 13.22
N PRO A 258 -4.90 -21.37 13.47
CA PRO A 258 -5.61 -20.32 12.75
C PRO A 258 -5.34 -20.41 11.24
N ARG A 259 -6.37 -20.18 10.43
CA ARG A 259 -6.27 -20.19 8.96
C ARG A 259 -5.94 -18.81 8.37
N ALA A 260 -5.99 -17.77 9.19
CA ALA A 260 -5.55 -16.43 8.81
C ALA A 260 -4.02 -16.40 8.72
N PRO A 261 -3.44 -15.61 7.80
CA PRO A 261 -1.99 -15.54 7.61
C PRO A 261 -1.24 -14.82 8.73
N ASP A 262 -1.88 -13.88 9.44
CA ASP A 262 -1.29 -13.16 10.59
C ASP A 262 -2.25 -13.15 11.79
N PRO A 263 -2.55 -14.33 12.39
CA PRO A 263 -3.58 -14.44 13.43
C PRO A 263 -3.20 -13.70 14.71
N PHE A 264 -1.89 -13.64 15.00
CA PHE A 264 -1.29 -13.01 16.18
C PHE A 264 -0.65 -11.65 15.89
N GLY A 265 -0.84 -11.10 14.69
CA GLY A 265 -0.31 -9.79 14.29
C GLY A 265 -0.76 -8.63 15.16
N TYR A 266 -1.82 -8.85 15.93
CA TYR A 266 -2.30 -7.90 16.91
C TYR A 266 -1.41 -7.72 18.13
N LEU A 267 -0.64 -8.76 18.49
CA LEU A 267 0.29 -8.68 19.61
C LEU A 267 1.48 -7.76 19.33
N GLY A 268 1.72 -7.42 18.06
CA GLY A 268 2.76 -6.45 17.68
C GLY A 268 4.20 -6.90 18.01
N LEU A 269 4.44 -8.14 18.42
CA LEU A 269 5.72 -8.62 18.97
C LEU A 269 6.95 -8.38 18.07
N PHE A 270 6.74 -8.40 16.75
CA PHE A 270 7.80 -8.26 15.74
C PHE A 270 7.64 -7.01 14.87
N LYS A 271 6.72 -6.11 15.22
CA LYS A 271 6.47 -4.85 14.51
C LYS A 271 6.95 -3.69 15.40
N PRO A 272 7.39 -2.55 14.83
CA PRO A 272 7.64 -1.35 15.62
C PRO A 272 6.42 -0.98 16.47
N PRO A 273 6.60 -0.34 17.63
CA PRO A 273 5.49 0.16 18.44
C PRO A 273 4.54 1.00 17.59
N ARG A 274 3.24 0.73 17.72
CA ARG A 274 2.20 1.44 16.99
C ARG A 274 1.85 2.73 17.73
N ASP A 275 1.61 3.77 16.95
CA ASP A 275 0.91 4.97 17.38
C ASP A 275 -0.60 4.67 17.54
N GLU A 276 -1.34 5.49 18.29
CA GLU A 276 -2.81 5.32 18.41
C GLU A 276 -3.49 5.24 17.04
N ASP A 277 -2.98 5.98 16.06
CA ASP A 277 -3.48 5.93 14.68
C ASP A 277 -3.22 4.58 13.99
N GLY A 278 -2.14 3.89 14.37
CA GLY A 278 -1.70 2.60 13.84
C GLY A 278 -2.23 1.39 14.60
N GLU A 279 -2.94 1.61 15.69
CA GLU A 279 -3.47 0.56 16.56
C GLU A 279 -4.53 -0.30 15.87
N ILE A 280 -4.80 -1.48 16.43
CA ILE A 280 -5.85 -2.38 15.97
C ILE A 280 -7.09 -2.21 16.84
N TYR A 281 -8.20 -1.88 16.20
CA TYR A 281 -9.51 -1.78 16.83
C TYR A 281 -10.37 -2.98 16.40
N ARG A 282 -10.18 -4.14 17.05
CA ARG A 282 -10.91 -5.37 16.68
C ARG A 282 -12.39 -5.25 17.03
N ASN A 283 -12.68 -4.88 18.27
CA ASN A 283 -14.05 -4.85 18.75
C ASN A 283 -14.79 -3.68 18.12
N ARG A 284 -16.09 -3.88 17.90
CA ARG A 284 -16.99 -2.82 17.47
C ARG A 284 -17.01 -1.65 18.46
N GLU A 285 -17.05 -1.94 19.76
CA GLU A 285 -17.14 -0.92 20.83
C GLU A 285 -15.93 0.02 20.80
N ASP A 286 -14.71 -0.52 20.71
CA ASP A 286 -13.48 0.28 20.60
C ASP A 286 -13.49 1.17 19.34
N ARG A 287 -14.02 0.66 18.22
CA ARG A 287 -14.17 1.42 16.97
C ARG A 287 -15.18 2.56 17.10
N GLN A 288 -16.28 2.34 17.81
CA GLN A 288 -17.32 3.34 18.07
C GLN A 288 -16.82 4.43 19.02
N ASP A 289 -16.18 4.06 20.12
CA ASP A 289 -15.66 4.99 21.11
C ASP A 289 -14.64 5.96 20.48
N ILE A 290 -13.60 5.42 19.84
CA ILE A 290 -12.58 6.25 19.22
C ILE A 290 -13.14 7.13 18.09
N PHE A 291 -14.16 6.63 17.38
CA PHE A 291 -14.86 7.41 16.36
C PHE A 291 -15.59 8.59 16.98
N GLN A 292 -16.40 8.37 18.02
CA GLN A 292 -17.13 9.43 18.72
C GLN A 292 -16.16 10.46 19.31
N ARG A 293 -15.10 9.99 19.99
CA ARG A 293 -14.10 10.82 20.66
C ARG A 293 -13.34 11.75 19.71
N ARG A 294 -12.97 11.27 18.50
CA ARG A 294 -12.08 12.01 17.59
C ARG A 294 -12.76 12.60 16.36
N PHE A 295 -13.83 11.99 15.88
CA PHE A 295 -14.42 12.31 14.57
C PHE A 295 -15.90 12.69 14.66
N GLY A 296 -16.61 12.30 15.73
CA GLY A 296 -18.05 12.51 15.89
C GLY A 296 -18.50 13.95 15.63
N GLU A 297 -17.96 14.92 16.37
CA GLU A 297 -18.34 16.35 16.24
C GLU A 297 -18.13 16.89 14.81
N ALA A 298 -16.99 16.52 14.20
CA ALA A 298 -16.63 16.99 12.86
C ALA A 298 -17.56 16.39 11.79
N VAL A 299 -17.88 15.11 11.91
CA VAL A 299 -18.80 14.39 11.02
C VAL A 299 -20.21 14.93 11.15
N GLU A 300 -20.73 15.08 12.36
CA GLU A 300 -22.07 15.64 12.60
C GLU A 300 -22.21 17.05 12.03
N THR A 301 -21.22 17.92 12.30
CA THR A 301 -21.20 19.29 11.77
C THR A 301 -21.15 19.30 10.25
N GLY A 302 -20.29 18.46 9.64
CA GLY A 302 -20.14 18.35 8.19
C GLY A 302 -21.41 17.84 7.51
N MET A 303 -22.08 16.85 8.10
CA MET A 303 -23.36 16.33 7.62
C MET A 303 -24.48 17.37 7.71
N GLU A 304 -24.58 18.12 8.80
CA GLU A 304 -25.61 19.17 8.94
C GLU A 304 -25.43 20.29 7.91
N MET A 305 -24.19 20.64 7.59
CA MET A 305 -23.90 21.56 6.48
C MET A 305 -24.33 20.98 5.12
N ALA A 306 -24.05 19.70 4.87
CA ALA A 306 -24.43 19.02 3.62
C ALA A 306 -25.96 18.84 3.49
N LYS A 307 -26.67 18.56 4.60
CA LYS A 307 -28.14 18.52 4.66
C LYS A 307 -28.76 19.87 4.29
N LYS A 308 -28.21 20.97 4.83
CA LYS A 308 -28.64 22.34 4.50
C LYS A 308 -28.40 22.74 3.05
N GLU A 309 -27.35 22.21 2.42
CA GLU A 309 -27.10 22.43 0.99
C GLU A 309 -28.12 21.73 0.09
N GLY A 310 -28.64 20.58 0.54
CA GLY A 310 -29.66 19.81 -0.18
C GLY A 310 -29.12 19.08 -1.42
N GLY A 311 -30.03 18.68 -2.31
CA GLY A 311 -29.67 17.98 -3.55
C GLY A 311 -29.01 16.61 -3.32
N ALA A 312 -27.98 16.29 -4.11
CA ALA A 312 -27.25 15.03 -3.99
C ALA A 312 -26.42 14.95 -2.70
N ALA A 313 -25.84 16.07 -2.26
CA ALA A 313 -25.06 16.14 -1.03
C ALA A 313 -25.95 15.89 0.21
N GLY A 314 -27.12 16.53 0.27
CA GLY A 314 -28.08 16.31 1.36
C GLY A 314 -28.59 14.86 1.43
N ARG A 315 -28.82 14.21 0.28
CA ARG A 315 -29.20 12.78 0.25
C ARG A 315 -28.09 11.87 0.78
N ALA A 316 -26.85 12.08 0.34
CA ALA A 316 -25.72 11.30 0.83
C ALA A 316 -25.47 11.53 2.33
N ALA A 317 -25.64 12.77 2.82
CA ALA A 317 -25.57 13.08 4.24
C ALA A 317 -26.68 12.41 5.05
N ALA A 318 -27.90 12.27 4.51
CA ALA A 318 -28.98 11.54 5.16
C ALA A 318 -28.68 10.04 5.28
N VAL A 319 -28.04 9.44 4.27
CA VAL A 319 -27.61 8.03 4.34
C VAL A 319 -26.51 7.85 5.39
N LEU A 320 -25.52 8.74 5.43
CA LEU A 320 -24.47 8.71 6.44
C LEU A 320 -25.05 8.88 7.86
N ASP A 321 -26.01 9.80 8.05
CA ASP A 321 -26.72 10.02 9.31
C ASP A 321 -27.49 8.76 9.76
N GLN A 322 -28.11 8.05 8.82
CA GLN A 322 -28.78 6.78 9.10
C GLN A 322 -27.79 5.72 9.56
N VAL A 323 -26.66 5.56 8.86
CA VAL A 323 -25.59 4.63 9.26
C VAL A 323 -25.05 4.94 10.64
N LEU A 324 -24.89 6.22 10.99
CA LEU A 324 -24.45 6.60 12.35
C LEU A 324 -25.50 6.26 13.40
N LYS A 325 -26.79 6.48 13.13
CA LYS A 325 -27.87 6.13 14.08
C LYS A 325 -27.96 4.63 14.30
N ASP A 326 -27.92 3.85 13.23
CA ASP A 326 -27.98 2.38 13.30
C ASP A 326 -26.70 1.81 13.94
N GLY A 327 -25.55 2.41 13.60
CA GLY A 327 -24.25 2.04 14.10
C GLY A 327 -24.03 2.39 15.56
N LEU A 328 -24.47 3.57 16.03
CA LEU A 328 -24.22 4.08 17.38
C LEU A 328 -25.41 3.91 18.34
N GLY A 329 -26.61 3.56 17.86
CA GLY A 329 -27.82 3.47 18.68
C GLY A 329 -27.77 2.42 19.80
N ASN A 330 -26.88 1.43 19.70
CA ASN A 330 -26.63 0.42 20.74
C ASN A 330 -25.39 0.72 21.59
N CYS A 331 -24.70 1.83 21.33
CA CYS A 331 -23.61 2.29 22.18
C CYS A 331 -24.26 2.86 23.44
N GLU A 332 -24.53 2.03 24.44
CA GLU A 332 -24.59 2.56 25.81
C GLU A 332 -23.33 3.39 25.97
N ARG A 333 -23.50 4.68 26.26
CA ARG A 333 -22.40 5.62 26.46
C ARG A 333 -21.63 5.07 27.66
N GLY A 334 -20.65 4.22 27.38
CA GLY A 334 -19.88 3.51 28.36
C GLY A 334 -19.15 4.54 29.18
N SER A 335 -19.71 4.89 30.33
CA SER A 335 -18.97 5.43 31.45
C SER A 335 -18.02 4.33 31.91
N ARG A 336 -16.98 4.07 31.12
CA ARG A 336 -15.91 3.14 31.44
C ARG A 336 -14.69 3.97 31.81
N LEU A 337 -14.67 4.36 33.08
CA LEU A 337 -13.49 4.36 33.93
C LEU A 337 -12.22 5.06 33.39
N ASP A 338 -12.32 6.32 32.95
CA ASP A 338 -11.13 7.09 32.56
C ASP A 338 -10.59 8.06 33.64
N GLU A 339 -11.03 7.97 34.91
CA GLU A 339 -10.47 8.81 35.99
C GLU A 339 -10.05 8.07 37.28
N GLU A 340 -10.39 6.78 37.45
CA GLU A 340 -10.07 6.04 38.68
C GLU A 340 -8.93 5.02 38.52
N ASP A 341 -8.69 4.46 37.33
CA ASP A 341 -7.67 3.43 37.13
C ASP A 341 -6.23 3.96 37.05
N GLU A 342 -6.02 5.25 36.76
CA GLU A 342 -4.69 5.88 36.94
C GLU A 342 -4.27 5.92 38.42
N ARG A 343 -5.21 5.85 39.38
CA ARG A 343 -4.89 5.83 40.82
C ARG A 343 -4.64 4.44 41.38
N ILE A 344 -5.01 3.38 40.66
CA ILE A 344 -4.84 2.00 41.15
C ILE A 344 -3.37 1.58 41.14
N TRP A 345 -2.53 2.21 40.31
CA TRP A 345 -1.10 1.89 40.21
C TRP A 345 -0.18 2.72 41.11
N ASP A 346 -0.66 3.82 41.70
CA ASP A 346 0.11 4.64 42.64
C ASP A 346 0.27 3.99 44.03
N GLY A 347 -0.44 2.89 44.31
CA GLY A 347 -0.46 2.22 45.61
C GLY A 347 0.56 1.08 45.82
N TYR A 348 1.35 0.72 44.82
CA TYR A 348 2.22 -0.47 44.86
C TYR A 348 3.70 -0.21 44.53
N ILE A 349 4.19 0.99 44.87
CA ILE A 349 5.63 1.24 44.98
C ILE A 349 5.93 1.64 46.42
N ILE A 350 6.41 0.67 47.21
CA ILE A 350 7.18 0.88 48.45
C ILE A 350 8.59 0.37 48.20
#